data_AF-A0A850JTX5-F1
#
_entry.id   AF-A0A850JTX5-F1
#
_cell.length_a   1.000
_cell.length_b   1.000
_cell.length_c   1.000
_cell.angle_alpha   90.00
_cell.angle_beta   90.00
_cell.angle_gamma   90.00
#
_symmetry.space_group_name_H-M   'P 1'
#
loop_
_entity.id
_entity.type
_entity.pdbx_description
1 polymer ?
#
loop_
_entity_poly.entity_id
_entity_poly.type
_entity_poly.pdbx_seq_one_letter_code
_entity_poly.pdbx_strand_id
1 'polypeptide(L)'
;MGQLPLELISNIISMVILIMIFVKYYQYKKKLEVLKGLDELKEQKKLSQEDKTFISSNLKDYQNLLARDEQRVKLTYPVFILIAGILLAFLEFKEAMIHLNVLVVAFIFMQVNKIHNRNFVNLLTELNK
;
A
#
# COMPACT_ATOMS: atom_id res chain seq x y z
N MET A 1 22.24 15.87 -27.87
CA MET A 1 21.83 15.96 -26.46
C MET A 1 21.63 14.54 -25.97
N GLY A 2 22.43 14.07 -25.01
CA GLY A 2 22.40 12.66 -24.59
C GLY A 2 21.05 12.30 -23.98
N GLN A 3 20.30 11.44 -24.64
CA GLN A 3 19.08 10.87 -24.07
C GLN A 3 19.51 9.89 -22.98
N LEU A 4 19.03 10.09 -21.75
CA LEU A 4 19.18 9.10 -20.69
C LEU A 4 18.48 7.80 -21.17
N PRO A 5 19.14 6.64 -21.10
CA PRO A 5 18.52 5.38 -21.49
C PRO A 5 17.20 5.18 -20.72
N LEU A 6 16.12 4.83 -21.43
CA LEU A 6 14.80 4.59 -20.82
C LEU A 6 14.85 3.52 -19.73
N GLU A 7 15.75 2.55 -19.89
CA GLU A 7 16.07 1.53 -18.88
C GLU A 7 16.53 2.14 -17.55
N LEU A 8 17.41 3.14 -17.60
CA LEU A 8 17.96 3.80 -16.41
C LEU A 8 16.85 4.53 -15.64
N ILE A 9 15.96 5.22 -16.36
CA ILE A 9 14.82 5.91 -15.77
C ILE A 9 13.89 4.90 -15.06
N SER A 10 13.61 3.78 -15.72
CA SER A 10 12.75 2.71 -15.18
C SER A 10 13.33 2.07 -13.92
N ASN A 11 14.65 1.86 -13.90
CA ASN A 11 15.34 1.33 -12.73
C ASN A 11 15.33 2.30 -11.55
N ILE A 12 15.54 3.60 -11.81
CA ILE A 12 15.45 4.64 -10.77
C ILE A 12 14.04 4.69 -10.18
N ILE A 13 13.00 4.68 -11.02
CA ILE A 13 11.61 4.68 -10.56
C ILE A 13 11.34 3.44 -9.69
N SER A 14 11.76 2.25 -10.13
CA SER A 14 11.58 1.01 -9.36
C SER A 14 12.27 1.09 -7.99
N MET A 15 13.50 1.61 -7.95
CA MET A 15 14.26 1.78 -6.71
C MET A 15 13.56 2.74 -5.75
N VAL A 16 13.03 3.87 -6.26
CA VAL A 16 12.26 4.81 -5.45
C VAL A 16 11.00 4.15 -4.87
N ILE A 17 10.26 3.38 -5.67
CA ILE A 17 9.06 2.69 -5.18
C ILE A 17 9.45 1.65 -4.11
N LEU A 18 10.55 0.91 -4.28
CA LEU A 18 11.04 -0.02 -3.26
C LEU A 18 11.34 0.71 -1.94
N ILE A 19 12.05 1.84 -1.98
CA ILE A 19 12.30 2.66 -0.78
C ILE A 19 10.97 3.08 -0.13
N MET A 20 9.98 3.51 -0.92
CA MET A 20 8.65 3.86 -0.40
C MET A 20 7.93 2.69 0.26
N ILE A 21 8.07 1.46 -0.27
CA ILE A 21 7.53 0.24 0.38
C ILE A 21 8.15 0.07 1.76
N PHE A 22 9.48 0.18 1.89
CA PHE A 22 10.15 0.07 3.18
C PHE A 22 9.68 1.16 4.16
N VAL A 23 9.62 2.42 3.73
CA VAL A 23 9.13 3.52 4.58
C VAL A 23 7.71 3.23 5.07
N LYS A 24 6.83 2.76 4.18
CA LYS A 24 5.47 2.38 4.57
C LYS A 24 5.41 1.21 5.52
N TYR A 25 6.28 0.22 5.36
CA TYR A 25 6.39 -0.89 6.30
C TYR A 25 6.77 -0.40 7.70
N TYR A 26 7.74 0.50 7.82
CA TYR A 26 8.10 1.10 9.11
C TYR A 26 6.95 1.91 9.73
N GLN A 27 6.23 2.70 8.92
CA GLN A 27 5.06 3.45 9.38
C GLN A 27 3.94 2.52 9.85
N TYR A 28 3.71 1.42 9.13
CA TYR A 28 2.74 0.40 9.50
C TYR A 28 3.08 -0.22 10.85
N LYS A 29 4.34 -0.61 11.07
CA LYS A 29 4.79 -1.18 12.34
C LYS A 29 4.53 -0.26 13.52
N LYS A 30 4.87 1.03 13.41
CA LYS A 30 4.64 2.02 14.48
C LYS A 30 3.16 2.15 14.84
N LYS A 31 2.28 2.22 13.84
CA LYS A 31 0.83 2.30 14.05
C LYS A 31 0.28 1.02 14.66
N LEU A 32 0.79 -0.14 14.24
CA LEU A 32 0.41 -1.43 14.80
C LEU A 32 0.76 -1.53 16.29
N GLU A 33 1.93 -1.03 16.70
CA GLU A 33 2.34 -0.98 18.11
C GLU A 33 1.37 -0.14 18.95
N VAL A 34 0.91 1.00 18.43
CA VAL A 34 -0.13 1.83 19.11
C VAL A 34 -1.43 1.05 19.29
N LEU A 35 -1.90 0.36 18.25
CA LEU A 35 -3.13 -0.44 18.34
C LEU A 35 -2.99 -1.63 19.29
N LYS A 36 -1.82 -2.26 19.35
CA LYS A 36 -1.53 -3.31 20.35
C LYS A 36 -1.59 -2.77 21.77
N GLY A 37 -1.04 -1.57 22.02
CA GLY A 37 -1.16 -0.93 23.32
C GLY A 37 -2.63 -0.65 23.72
N LEU A 38 -3.47 -0.26 22.75
CA LEU A 38 -4.91 -0.11 22.99
C LEU A 38 -5.61 -1.44 23.29
N ASP A 39 -5.16 -2.53 22.67
CA ASP A 39 -5.68 -3.88 22.92
C ASP A 39 -5.36 -4.35 24.33
N GLU A 40 -4.11 -4.16 24.77
CA GLU A 40 -3.70 -4.45 26.16
C GLU A 40 -4.52 -3.63 27.19
N LEU A 41 -4.78 -2.35 26.91
CA LEU A 41 -5.64 -1.51 27.75
C LEU A 41 -7.09 -2.00 27.78
N LYS A 42 -7.59 -2.52 26.66
CA LYS A 42 -8.91 -3.11 26.56
C LYS A 42 -9.03 -4.37 27.41
N GLU A 43 -8.06 -5.28 27.32
CA GLU A 43 -8.01 -6.49 28.15
C GLU A 43 -8.00 -6.16 29.64
N GLN A 44 -7.30 -5.08 30.03
CA GLN A 44 -7.25 -4.59 31.40
C GLN A 44 -8.48 -3.76 31.82
N LYS A 45 -9.46 -3.55 30.93
CA LYS A 45 -10.64 -2.68 31.13
C LYS A 45 -10.28 -1.23 31.48
N LYS A 46 -9.16 -0.73 30.98
CA LYS A 46 -8.60 0.62 31.24
C LYS A 46 -8.76 1.60 30.09
N LEU A 47 -9.52 1.26 29.04
CA LEU A 47 -9.78 2.19 27.94
C LEU A 47 -10.52 3.43 28.44
N SER A 48 -9.89 4.59 28.23
CA SER A 48 -10.52 5.89 28.49
C SER A 48 -11.59 6.21 27.45
N GLN A 49 -12.37 7.26 27.69
CA GLN A 49 -13.34 7.75 26.71
C GLN A 49 -12.64 8.34 25.47
N GLU A 50 -11.45 8.91 25.64
CA GLU A 50 -10.63 9.42 24.56
C GLU A 50 -10.16 8.27 23.66
N ASP A 51 -9.69 7.16 24.25
CA ASP A 51 -9.27 5.97 23.51
C ASP A 51 -10.41 5.38 22.67
N LYS A 52 -11.61 5.28 23.24
CA LYS A 52 -12.80 4.79 22.53
C LYS A 52 -13.16 5.69 21.35
N THR A 53 -13.05 7.01 21.54
CA THR A 53 -13.30 7.99 20.47
C THR A 53 -12.23 7.90 19.39
N PHE A 54 -10.97 7.72 19.78
CA PHE A 54 -9.86 7.47 18.86
C PHE A 54 -10.09 6.20 18.04
N ILE A 55 -10.46 5.09 18.66
CA ILE A 55 -10.74 3.81 17.99
C ILE A 55 -11.87 3.97 16.97
N SER A 56 -13.00 4.55 17.37
CA SER A 56 -14.17 4.70 16.51
C SER A 56 -13.91 5.62 15.31
N SER A 57 -13.26 6.76 15.53
CA SER A 57 -12.90 7.69 14.45
C SER A 57 -11.92 7.08 13.46
N ASN A 58 -10.84 6.45 13.96
CA ASN A 58 -9.86 5.79 13.11
C ASN A 58 -10.47 4.60 12.35
N LEU A 59 -11.38 3.84 12.96
CA LEU A 59 -12.06 2.74 12.27
C LEU A 59 -12.77 3.24 11.02
N LYS A 60 -13.54 4.32 11.13
CA LYS A 60 -14.23 4.94 10.00
C LYS A 60 -13.25 5.42 8.93
N ASP A 61 -12.16 6.06 9.34
CA ASP A 61 -11.15 6.57 8.40
C ASP A 61 -10.46 5.44 7.65
N TYR A 62 -10.04 4.38 8.33
CA TYR A 62 -9.40 3.24 7.68
C TYR A 62 -10.36 2.43 6.80
N GLN A 63 -11.64 2.34 7.15
CA GLN A 63 -12.66 1.75 6.27
C GLN A 63 -12.77 2.54 4.95
N ASN A 64 -12.79 3.87 5.02
CA ASN A 64 -12.80 4.74 3.83
C ASN A 64 -11.52 4.57 3.00
N LEU A 65 -10.35 4.51 3.64
CA LEU A 65 -9.08 4.29 2.96
C LEU A 65 -9.03 2.92 2.28
N LEU A 66 -9.49 1.86 2.95
CA LEU A 66 -9.55 0.52 2.39
C LEU A 66 -10.48 0.46 1.17
N ALA A 67 -11.67 1.05 1.24
CA ALA A 67 -12.60 1.11 0.11
C ALA A 67 -11.96 1.81 -1.09
N ARG A 68 -11.23 2.92 -0.86
CA ARG A 68 -10.48 3.63 -1.91
C ARG A 68 -9.33 2.80 -2.47
N ASP A 69 -8.62 2.04 -1.65
CA ASP A 69 -7.56 1.13 -2.11
C ASP A 69 -8.14 0.00 -2.97
N GLU A 70 -9.27 -0.59 -2.58
CA GLU A 70 -9.93 -1.63 -3.34
C GLU A 70 -10.41 -1.15 -4.70
N GLN A 71 -10.98 0.04 -4.77
CA GLN A 71 -11.37 0.68 -6.03
C GLN A 71 -10.15 0.97 -6.91
N ARG A 72 -9.08 1.53 -6.34
CA ARG A 72 -7.84 1.81 -7.08
C ARG A 72 -7.22 0.55 -7.64
N VAL A 73 -7.10 -0.52 -6.86
CA VAL A 73 -6.56 -1.80 -7.35
C VAL A 73 -7.40 -2.36 -8.50
N LYS A 74 -8.73 -2.31 -8.40
CA LYS A 74 -9.64 -2.77 -9.47
C LYS A 74 -9.48 -1.95 -10.75
N LEU A 75 -9.33 -0.63 -10.64
CA LEU A 75 -9.15 0.25 -11.79
C LEU A 75 -7.76 0.12 -12.43
N THR A 76 -6.72 0.00 -11.61
CA THR A 76 -5.34 -0.04 -12.09
C THR A 76 -5.01 -1.37 -12.77
N TYR A 77 -5.65 -2.47 -12.41
CA TYR A 77 -5.40 -3.77 -13.03
C TYR A 77 -5.53 -3.78 -14.57
N PRO A 78 -6.65 -3.34 -15.18
CA PRO A 78 -6.74 -3.25 -16.64
C PRO A 78 -5.77 -2.22 -17.23
N VAL A 79 -5.45 -1.14 -16.50
CA VAL A 79 -4.44 -0.15 -16.95
C VAL A 79 -3.06 -0.78 -17.03
N PHE A 80 -2.66 -1.60 -16.06
CA PHE A 80 -1.38 -2.31 -16.08
C PHE A 80 -1.31 -3.34 -17.20
N ILE A 81 -2.41 -4.06 -17.47
CA ILE A 81 -2.49 -4.98 -18.62
C ILE A 81 -2.31 -4.20 -19.93
N LEU A 82 -2.98 -3.05 -20.08
CA LEU A 82 -2.84 -2.22 -21.27
C LEU A 82 -1.40 -1.73 -21.46
N ILE A 83 -0.77 -1.21 -20.41
CA ILE A 83 0.62 -0.75 -20.48
C ILE A 83 1.55 -1.91 -20.82
N ALA A 84 1.38 -3.08 -20.18
CA ALA A 84 2.17 -4.26 -20.49
C ALA A 84 2.01 -4.71 -21.95
N GLY A 85 0.79 -4.70 -22.48
CA GLY A 85 0.51 -5.02 -23.88
C GLY A 85 1.19 -4.05 -24.85
N ILE A 86 1.17 -2.76 -24.55
CA ILE A 86 1.89 -1.73 -25.34
C ILE A 86 3.40 -2.00 -25.30
N LEU A 87 3.98 -2.23 -24.13
CA LEU A 87 5.42 -2.49 -24.00
C LEU A 87 5.86 -3.70 -24.81
N LEU A 88 5.09 -4.80 -24.76
CA LEU A 88 5.40 -6.03 -25.49
C LEU A 88 5.14 -5.93 -27.00
N ALA A 89 4.26 -5.03 -27.45
CA ALA A 89 3.97 -4.82 -28.86
C ALA A 89 5.01 -3.95 -29.58
N PHE A 90 5.64 -3.02 -28.85
CA PHE A 90 6.53 -2.01 -29.43
C PHE A 90 8.01 -2.16 -29.07
N LEU A 91 8.36 -2.97 -28.06
CA LEU A 91 9.74 -3.19 -27.64
C LEU A 91 10.14 -4.65 -27.85
N GLU A 92 11.44 -4.89 -27.98
CA GLU A 92 11.98 -6.25 -27.91
C GLU A 92 11.70 -6.86 -26.53
N PHE A 93 11.47 -8.17 -26.48
CA PHE A 93 11.08 -8.87 -25.26
C PHE A 93 12.02 -8.58 -24.08
N LYS A 94 13.33 -8.53 -24.32
CA LYS A 94 14.34 -8.25 -23.28
C LYS A 94 14.17 -6.84 -22.69
N GLU A 95 13.95 -5.83 -23.52
CA GLU A 95 13.76 -4.45 -23.09
C GLU A 95 12.40 -4.26 -22.40
N ALA A 96 11.34 -4.85 -22.96
CA ALA A 96 10.01 -4.84 -22.36
C ALA A 96 10.02 -5.38 -20.92
N MET A 97 10.76 -6.46 -20.64
CA MET A 97 10.87 -7.04 -19.30
C MET A 97 11.44 -6.06 -18.26
N ILE A 98 12.37 -5.17 -18.65
CA ILE A 98 12.93 -4.14 -17.76
C ILE A 98 11.84 -3.17 -17.31
N HIS A 99 10.99 -2.73 -18.26
CA HIS A 99 9.89 -1.81 -17.98
C HIS A 99 8.74 -2.48 -17.21
N LEU A 100 8.47 -3.77 -17.49
CA LEU A 100 7.46 -4.55 -16.77
C LEU A 100 7.78 -4.66 -15.28
N ASN A 101 9.07 -4.68 -14.88
CA ASN A 101 9.44 -4.66 -13.47
C ASN A 101 8.87 -3.45 -12.73
N VAL A 102 8.83 -2.27 -13.36
CA VAL A 102 8.24 -1.07 -12.77
C VAL A 102 6.75 -1.29 -12.46
N LEU A 103 6.02 -1.91 -13.39
CA LEU A 103 4.60 -2.23 -13.20
C LEU A 103 4.39 -3.22 -12.05
N VAL A 104 5.23 -4.26 -11.97
CA VAL A 104 5.18 -5.26 -10.89
C VAL A 104 5.43 -4.59 -9.54
N VAL A 105 6.48 -3.77 -9.44
CA VAL A 105 6.84 -3.09 -8.18
C VAL A 105 5.75 -2.07 -7.77
N ALA A 106 5.19 -1.33 -8.73
CA ALA A 106 4.06 -0.44 -8.49
C ALA A 106 2.82 -1.21 -8.00
N PHE A 107 2.52 -2.37 -8.60
CA PHE A 107 1.43 -3.25 -8.17
C PHE A 107 1.63 -3.76 -6.75
N ILE A 108 2.84 -4.22 -6.42
CA ILE A 108 3.19 -4.67 -5.06
C ILE A 108 2.95 -3.53 -4.07
N PHE A 109 3.41 -2.31 -4.37
CA PHE A 109 3.19 -1.16 -3.50
C PHE A 109 1.70 -0.89 -3.23
N MET A 110 0.84 -0.99 -4.26
CA MET A 110 -0.60 -0.84 -4.08
C MET A 110 -1.19 -1.94 -3.18
N GLN A 111 -0.76 -3.19 -3.37
CA GLN A 111 -1.25 -4.31 -2.56
C GLN A 111 -0.81 -4.20 -1.11
N VAL A 112 0.44 -3.80 -0.85
CA VAL A 112 0.95 -3.56 0.51
C VAL A 112 0.08 -2.52 1.23
N ASN A 113 -0.27 -1.42 0.56
CA ASN A 113 -1.17 -0.41 1.14
C ASN A 113 -2.53 -0.98 1.53
N LYS A 114 -3.16 -1.69 0.59
CA LYS A 114 -4.46 -2.33 0.82
C LYS A 114 -4.41 -3.31 1.98
N ILE A 115 -3.37 -4.14 2.06
CA ILE A 115 -3.17 -5.12 3.14
C ILE A 115 -3.04 -4.41 4.49
N HIS A 116 -2.18 -3.39 4.57
CA HIS A 116 -2.00 -2.62 5.81
C HIS A 116 -3.31 -1.99 6.31
N ASN A 117 -4.06 -1.34 5.41
CA ASN A 117 -5.33 -0.72 5.77
C ASN A 117 -6.38 -1.76 6.16
N ARG A 118 -6.43 -2.91 5.48
CA ARG A 118 -7.31 -4.02 5.85
C ARG A 118 -6.99 -4.55 7.26
N ASN A 119 -5.71 -4.73 7.57
CA ASN A 119 -5.30 -5.18 8.90
C ASN A 119 -5.70 -4.17 9.98
N PHE A 120 -5.54 -2.86 9.73
CA PHE A 120 -5.99 -1.84 10.66
C PHE A 120 -7.50 -1.84 10.86
N VAL A 121 -8.29 -1.98 9.79
CA VAL A 121 -9.75 -2.10 9.91
C VAL A 121 -10.12 -3.30 10.77
N ASN A 122 -9.51 -4.46 10.54
CA ASN A 122 -9.79 -5.68 11.31
C ASN A 122 -9.49 -5.48 12.80
N LEU A 123 -8.29 -4.99 13.13
CA LEU A 123 -7.88 -4.74 14.51
C LEU A 123 -8.77 -3.70 15.20
N LEU A 124 -9.05 -2.58 14.53
CA LEU A 124 -9.93 -1.54 15.08
C LEU A 124 -11.37 -2.03 15.24
N THR A 125 -11.84 -2.91 14.36
CA THR A 125 -13.16 -3.55 14.51
C THR A 125 -13.20 -4.44 15.74
N GLU A 126 -12.13 -5.21 16.00
CA GLU A 126 -12.01 -6.02 17.21
C GLU A 126 -11.92 -5.15 18.47
N LEU A 127 -11.16 -4.06 18.44
CA LEU A 127 -11.05 -3.09 19.53
C LEU A 127 -12.37 -2.38 19.84
N ASN A 128 -13.18 -2.09 18.81
CA ASN A 128 -14.45 -1.37 18.96
C ASN A 128 -15.63 -2.25 19.45
N LYS A 129 -15.46 -3.57 19.54
CA LYS A 129 -16.44 -4.51 20.12
C LYS A 129 -16.46 -4.44 21.64
#